data_AF-A0A2V8I479-F1
#
_entry.id   AF-A0A2V8I479-F1
#
_cell.length_a   1.000
_cell.length_b   1.000
_cell.length_c   1.000
_cell.angle_alpha   90.00
_cell.angle_beta   90.00
_cell.angle_gamma   90.00
#
_symmetry.space_group_name_H-M   'P 1'
#
loop_
_entity.id
_entity.type
_entity.pdbx_description
1 polymer ?
#
loop_
_entity_poly.entity_id
_entity_poly.type
_entity_poly.pdbx_seq_one_letter_code
_entity_poly.pdbx_strand_id
1 'polypeptide(L)'
;MAPVSLDMDTNRRILVISGPNAGGKTVVLKTVGLFALMAQSGIPVPAEEATLPVFDRILADIGDQQSITDHLSTFSAHVLAIKSMIESATVRSLVLLDEIGSSTEPGEGAALARAVLEKFREIGALAIATTHYNRLKMYAETTPGVANAAMEFNEITLEPTYRLIHGLAGASSGLKIAERLQLPRPVLESAIGYLDTADLE
;
A
#
# COMPACT_ATOMS: atom_id res chain seq x y z
N MET A 1 8.83 -13.85 13.63
CA MET A 1 8.19 -12.66 13.04
C MET A 1 8.75 -11.45 13.74
N ALA A 2 9.17 -10.42 13.00
CA ALA A 2 9.55 -9.14 13.58
C ALA A 2 8.29 -8.27 13.79
N PRO A 3 8.20 -7.49 14.87
CA PRO A 3 7.09 -6.58 15.10
C PRO A 3 7.14 -5.40 14.11
N VAL A 4 5.98 -5.00 13.60
CA VAL A 4 5.81 -3.80 12.76
C VAL A 4 5.41 -2.64 13.66
N SER A 5 6.15 -1.53 13.60
CA SER A 5 5.79 -0.28 14.26
C SER A 5 5.14 0.68 13.26
N LEU A 6 3.93 1.13 13.56
CA LEU A 6 3.18 2.07 12.72
C LEU A 6 2.69 3.24 13.57
N ASP A 7 3.00 4.45 13.12
CA ASP A 7 2.57 5.69 13.74
C ASP A 7 1.86 6.56 12.70
N MET A 8 0.68 7.06 13.08
CA MET A 8 -0.15 7.97 12.28
C MET A 8 -0.82 8.94 13.24
N ASP A 9 -0.83 10.21 12.88
CA ASP A 9 -1.41 11.26 13.71
C ASP A 9 -2.47 12.07 12.94
N THR A 10 -3.03 13.06 13.61
CA THR A 10 -4.04 13.96 13.02
C THR A 10 -3.48 14.83 11.88
N ASN A 11 -2.16 14.99 11.79
CA ASN A 11 -1.45 15.75 10.77
C ASN A 11 -1.02 14.87 9.57
N ARG A 12 -1.01 13.55 9.72
CA ARG A 12 -0.58 12.55 8.74
C ARG A 12 -1.62 11.44 8.66
N ARG A 13 -2.76 11.78 8.06
CA ARG A 13 -3.92 10.88 7.97
C ARG A 13 -3.83 9.87 6.83
N ILE A 14 -2.99 10.13 5.84
CA ILE A 14 -2.76 9.24 4.70
C ILE A 14 -1.33 8.68 4.77
N LEU A 15 -1.20 7.36 4.79
CA LEU A 15 0.08 6.66 4.75
C LEU A 15 0.20 5.87 3.45
N VAL A 16 1.21 6.18 2.64
CA VAL A 16 1.53 5.46 1.41
C VAL A 16 2.72 4.53 1.67
N ILE A 17 2.47 3.23 1.66
CA ILE A 17 3.46 2.19 1.87
C ILE A 17 3.98 1.69 0.52
N SER A 18 5.27 1.79 0.32
CA SER A 18 5.96 1.35 -0.90
C SER A 18 7.05 0.32 -0.61
N GLY A 19 7.54 -0.32 -1.66
CA GLY A 19 8.53 -1.38 -1.59
C GLY A 19 8.13 -2.62 -2.40
N PRO A 20 8.98 -3.65 -2.45
CA PRO A 20 8.76 -4.84 -3.28
C PRO A 20 7.48 -5.61 -2.87
N ASN A 21 6.88 -6.35 -3.80
CA ASN A 21 5.63 -7.11 -3.56
C ASN A 21 5.81 -8.17 -2.47
N ALA A 22 6.98 -8.80 -2.39
CA ALA A 22 7.34 -9.73 -1.32
C ALA A 22 7.70 -9.05 0.03
N GLY A 23 7.66 -7.71 0.11
CA GLY A 23 8.10 -6.94 1.28
C GLY A 23 7.13 -6.96 2.47
N GLY A 24 5.92 -7.50 2.33
CA GLY A 24 4.93 -7.58 3.42
C GLY A 24 3.98 -6.38 3.54
N LYS A 25 3.84 -5.56 2.49
CA LYS A 25 2.93 -4.40 2.47
C LYS A 25 1.48 -4.77 2.83
N THR A 26 0.94 -5.80 2.18
CA THR A 26 -0.41 -6.34 2.46
C THR A 26 -0.54 -6.89 3.89
N VAL A 27 0.55 -7.43 4.46
CA VAL A 27 0.57 -7.92 5.85
C VAL A 27 0.36 -6.76 6.82
N VAL A 28 0.97 -5.59 6.55
CA VAL A 28 0.75 -4.38 7.36
C VAL A 28 -0.72 -3.97 7.33
N LEU A 29 -1.35 -3.89 6.16
CA LEU A 29 -2.77 -3.54 6.04
C LEU A 29 -3.66 -4.49 6.86
N LYS A 30 -3.48 -5.80 6.68
CA LYS A 30 -4.26 -6.82 7.40
C LYS A 30 -4.05 -6.74 8.90
N THR A 31 -2.81 -6.48 9.35
CA THR A 31 -2.47 -6.35 10.77
C THR A 31 -3.19 -5.15 11.39
N VAL A 32 -3.15 -3.98 10.75
CA VAL A 32 -3.83 -2.77 11.24
C VAL A 32 -5.34 -2.98 11.31
N GLY A 33 -5.95 -3.51 10.24
CA GLY A 33 -7.39 -3.78 10.21
C GLY A 33 -7.82 -4.78 11.28
N LEU A 34 -7.06 -5.86 11.45
CA LEU A 34 -7.32 -6.88 12.47
C LEU A 34 -7.18 -6.29 13.88
N PHE A 35 -6.14 -5.49 14.15
CA PHE A 35 -5.92 -4.90 15.47
C PHE A 35 -7.02 -3.90 15.83
N ALA A 36 -7.48 -3.09 14.86
CA ALA A 36 -8.62 -2.21 15.04
C ALA A 36 -9.90 -3.00 15.40
N LEU A 37 -10.19 -4.11 14.71
CA LEU A 37 -11.33 -4.97 15.03
C LEU A 37 -11.21 -5.65 16.40
N MET A 38 -10.03 -6.18 16.73
CA MET A 38 -9.76 -6.82 18.01
C MET A 38 -9.98 -5.85 19.17
N ALA A 39 -9.35 -4.68 19.11
CA ALA A 39 -9.47 -3.65 20.15
C ALA A 39 -10.92 -3.21 20.36
N GLN A 40 -11.67 -2.96 19.29
CA GLN A 40 -13.09 -2.58 19.39
C GLN A 40 -14.02 -3.74 19.79
N SER A 41 -13.54 -4.98 19.73
CA SER A 41 -14.24 -6.18 20.22
C SER A 41 -13.86 -6.54 21.66
N GLY A 42 -13.01 -5.75 22.32
CA GLY A 42 -12.49 -6.04 23.65
C GLY A 42 -11.47 -7.19 23.69
N ILE A 43 -10.88 -7.54 22.54
CA ILE A 43 -9.84 -8.56 22.42
C ILE A 43 -8.47 -7.87 22.52
N PRO A 44 -7.55 -8.30 23.41
CA PRO A 44 -6.20 -7.76 23.48
C PRO A 44 -5.46 -7.92 22.14
N VAL A 45 -4.85 -6.83 21.66
CA VAL A 45 -4.04 -6.84 20.44
C VAL A 45 -2.62 -7.35 20.72
N PRO A 46 -2.01 -8.15 19.83
CA PRO A 46 -0.64 -8.64 20.01
C PRO A 46 0.38 -7.56 19.63
N ALA A 47 0.50 -6.55 20.48
CA ALA A 47 1.47 -5.46 20.39
C ALA A 47 2.11 -5.19 21.75
N GLU A 48 3.33 -4.65 21.76
CA GLU A 48 3.95 -4.15 22.99
C GLU A 48 3.18 -2.94 23.54
N GLU A 49 2.82 -2.02 22.66
CA GLU A 49 1.95 -0.88 22.94
C GLU A 49 1.05 -0.62 21.71
N ALA A 50 -0.21 -0.25 21.94
CA ALA A 50 -1.13 0.11 20.87
C ALA A 50 -2.11 1.19 21.35
N THR A 51 -2.09 2.34 20.68
CA THR A 51 -3.11 3.39 20.83
C THR A 51 -3.92 3.44 19.54
N LEU A 52 -5.19 3.04 19.62
CA LEU A 52 -6.08 2.94 18.46
C LEU A 52 -7.30 3.86 18.62
N PRO A 53 -7.66 4.65 17.60
CA PRO A 53 -8.93 5.36 17.56
C PRO A 53 -10.12 4.39 17.57
N VAL A 54 -11.28 4.88 18.03
CA VAL A 54 -12.55 4.19 17.85
C VAL A 54 -13.07 4.50 16.46
N PHE A 55 -12.98 3.52 15.56
CA PHE A 55 -13.41 3.61 14.18
C PHE A 55 -14.89 3.27 14.03
N ASP A 56 -15.65 4.12 13.35
CA ASP A 56 -17.05 3.82 13.05
C ASP A 56 -17.19 2.82 11.89
N ARG A 57 -16.17 2.73 11.03
CA ARG A 57 -16.08 1.81 9.90
C ARG A 57 -14.62 1.42 9.66
N ILE A 58 -14.41 0.17 9.27
CA ILE A 58 -13.15 -0.33 8.73
C ILE A 58 -13.43 -0.78 7.31
N LEU A 59 -12.93 -0.01 6.36
CA LEU A 59 -13.18 -0.14 4.92
C LEU A 59 -11.91 -0.69 4.27
N ALA A 60 -12.00 -1.84 3.61
CA ALA A 60 -10.82 -2.53 3.09
C ALA A 60 -11.05 -3.04 1.66
N ASP A 61 -10.16 -2.64 0.75
CA ASP A 61 -9.98 -3.25 -0.56
C ASP A 61 -8.59 -3.89 -0.57
N ILE A 62 -8.53 -5.17 -0.19
CA ILE A 62 -7.27 -5.91 0.02
C ILE A 62 -7.33 -7.28 -0.66
N GLY A 63 -6.37 -7.54 -1.54
CA GLY A 63 -6.19 -8.82 -2.23
C GLY A 63 -6.95 -8.94 -3.56
N ASP A 64 -6.72 -10.04 -4.27
CA ASP A 64 -7.39 -10.33 -5.53
C ASP A 64 -8.84 -10.76 -5.28
N GLN A 65 -9.80 -9.89 -5.55
CA GLN A 65 -11.19 -10.30 -5.71
C GLN A 65 -11.36 -11.00 -7.07
N GLN A 66 -10.89 -12.24 -7.19
CA GLN A 66 -11.30 -13.11 -8.29
C GLN A 66 -12.62 -13.78 -7.94
N SER A 67 -13.73 -13.08 -8.20
CA SER A 67 -15.05 -13.71 -8.26
C SER A 67 -15.22 -14.36 -9.63
N ILE A 68 -15.25 -15.70 -9.68
CA ILE A 68 -15.70 -16.45 -10.88
C ILE A 68 -17.20 -16.16 -11.16
N THR A 69 -17.91 -15.64 -10.15
CA THR A 69 -19.38 -15.49 -10.13
C THR A 69 -19.86 -14.15 -10.69
N ASP A 70 -18.99 -13.14 -10.76
CA ASP A 70 -19.30 -11.85 -11.37
C ASP A 70 -18.54 -11.73 -12.68
N HIS A 71 -19.23 -11.52 -13.81
CA HIS A 71 -18.62 -11.29 -15.12
C HIS A 71 -17.84 -9.96 -15.24
N LEU A 72 -17.34 -9.43 -14.11
CA LEU A 72 -16.59 -8.19 -14.02
C LEU A 72 -15.09 -8.47 -14.15
N SER A 73 -14.38 -7.54 -14.78
CA SER A 73 -12.92 -7.52 -14.70
C SER A 73 -12.48 -7.23 -13.26
N THR A 74 -11.30 -7.74 -12.84
CA THR A 74 -10.69 -7.45 -11.54
C THR A 74 -10.67 -5.95 -11.25
N PHE A 75 -10.30 -5.14 -12.26
CA PHE A 75 -10.30 -3.68 -12.15
C PHE A 75 -11.68 -3.08 -11.82
N SER A 76 -12.74 -3.53 -12.50
CA SER A 76 -14.10 -3.03 -12.27
C SER A 76 -14.60 -3.36 -10.85
N ALA A 77 -14.24 -4.52 -10.31
CA ALA A 77 -14.58 -4.90 -8.94
C ALA A 77 -13.93 -3.96 -7.92
N HIS A 78 -12.63 -3.68 -8.07
CA HIS A 78 -11.91 -2.71 -7.23
C HIS A 78 -12.54 -1.32 -7.31
N VAL A 79 -12.86 -0.83 -8.52
CA VAL A 79 -13.49 0.49 -8.69
C VAL A 79 -14.85 0.57 -7.99
N LEU A 80 -15.67 -0.50 -8.05
CA LEU A 80 -16.95 -0.54 -7.35
C LEU A 80 -16.79 -0.60 -5.83
N ALA A 81 -15.81 -1.36 -5.34
CA ALA A 81 -15.47 -1.40 -3.91
C ALA A 81 -15.04 -0.02 -3.42
N ILE A 82 -14.08 0.62 -4.11
CA ILE A 82 -13.61 1.97 -3.79
C ILE A 82 -14.74 2.98 -3.83
N LYS A 83 -15.63 2.92 -4.83
CA LYS A 83 -16.82 3.77 -4.89
C LYS A 83 -17.68 3.63 -3.64
N SER A 84 -18.01 2.40 -3.24
CA SER A 84 -18.81 2.14 -2.04
C SER A 84 -18.11 2.60 -0.76
N MET A 85 -16.78 2.46 -0.69
CA MET A 85 -15.97 2.96 0.42
C MET A 85 -16.03 4.50 0.51
N ILE A 86 -15.88 5.20 -0.62
CA ILE A 86 -15.97 6.67 -0.65
C ILE A 86 -17.37 7.15 -0.22
N GLU A 87 -18.44 6.48 -0.67
CA GLU A 87 -19.81 6.84 -0.34
C GLU A 87 -20.16 6.63 1.15
N SER A 88 -19.43 5.75 1.85
CA SER A 88 -19.69 5.38 3.25
C SER A 88 -18.69 5.94 4.26
N ALA A 89 -17.52 6.39 3.81
CA ALA A 89 -16.43 6.86 4.66
C ALA A 89 -16.80 8.13 5.43
N THR A 90 -16.30 8.20 6.66
CA THR A 90 -16.39 9.38 7.54
C THR A 90 -15.00 9.76 8.06
N VAL A 91 -14.90 10.90 8.73
CA VAL A 91 -13.68 11.34 9.44
C VAL A 91 -13.18 10.36 10.51
N ARG A 92 -14.03 9.40 10.93
CA ARG A 92 -13.70 8.35 11.91
C ARG A 92 -13.54 6.96 11.27
N SER A 93 -13.46 6.88 9.94
CA SER A 93 -13.25 5.61 9.26
C SER A 93 -11.75 5.28 9.11
N LEU A 94 -11.43 3.99 9.21
CA LEU A 94 -10.15 3.42 8.78
C LEU A 94 -10.30 2.86 7.37
N VAL A 95 -9.43 3.29 6.46
CA VAL A 95 -9.43 2.90 5.05
C VAL A 95 -8.13 2.16 4.74
N LEU A 96 -8.24 0.97 4.16
CA LEU A 96 -7.11 0.10 3.81
C LEU A 96 -7.20 -0.26 2.33
N LEU A 97 -6.20 0.11 1.55
CA LEU A 97 -6.21 -0.02 0.10
C LEU A 97 -4.93 -0.72 -0.38
N ASP A 98 -5.08 -1.87 -1.03
CA ASP A 98 -3.94 -2.61 -1.57
C ASP A 98 -3.81 -2.38 -3.07
N GLU A 99 -2.66 -1.84 -3.51
CA GLU A 99 -2.27 -1.67 -4.92
C GLU A 99 -3.34 -1.05 -5.84
N ILE A 100 -3.92 0.08 -5.43
CA ILE A 100 -4.96 0.79 -6.18
C ILE A 100 -4.54 1.02 -7.64
N GLY A 101 -5.34 0.55 -8.59
CA GLY A 101 -5.11 0.79 -10.01
C GLY A 101 -4.09 -0.14 -10.68
N SER A 102 -3.57 -1.15 -9.99
CA SER A 102 -2.57 -2.11 -10.52
C SER A 102 -3.00 -2.88 -11.77
N SER A 103 -4.31 -3.00 -12.02
CA SER A 103 -4.89 -3.77 -13.12
C SER A 103 -5.16 -2.95 -14.40
N THR A 104 -4.61 -1.73 -14.53
CA THR A 104 -4.76 -0.88 -15.73
C THR A 104 -3.43 -0.27 -16.19
N GLU A 105 -3.47 0.57 -17.23
CA GLU A 105 -2.33 1.34 -17.72
C GLU A 105 -1.66 2.12 -16.56
N PRO A 106 -0.33 2.00 -16.36
CA PRO A 106 0.33 2.56 -15.18
C PRO A 106 0.09 4.06 -14.97
N GLY A 107 -0.01 4.82 -16.05
CA GLY A 107 -0.32 6.25 -16.01
C GLY A 107 -1.69 6.54 -15.43
N GLU A 108 -2.74 5.93 -15.98
CA GLU A 108 -4.12 5.99 -15.50
C GLU A 108 -4.27 5.44 -14.09
N GLY A 109 -3.67 4.29 -13.79
CA GLY A 109 -3.72 3.63 -12.48
C GLY A 109 -3.17 4.52 -11.37
N ALA A 110 -2.01 5.13 -11.58
CA ALA A 110 -1.42 6.08 -10.64
C ALA A 110 -2.25 7.35 -10.48
N ALA A 111 -2.85 7.88 -11.56
CA ALA A 111 -3.70 9.05 -11.50
C ALA A 111 -4.99 8.78 -10.71
N LEU A 112 -5.63 7.64 -10.96
CA LEU A 112 -6.82 7.19 -10.23
C LEU A 112 -6.50 7.00 -8.74
N ALA A 113 -5.41 6.30 -8.43
CA ALA A 113 -5.02 6.03 -7.05
C ALA A 113 -4.76 7.32 -6.27
N ARG A 114 -4.10 8.31 -6.88
CA ARG A 114 -3.93 9.64 -6.29
C ARG A 114 -5.29 10.30 -6.02
N ALA A 115 -6.19 10.32 -6.99
CA ALA A 115 -7.51 10.94 -6.84
C ALA A 115 -8.33 10.29 -5.71
N VAL A 116 -8.26 8.97 -5.59
CA VAL A 116 -8.91 8.21 -4.50
C VAL A 116 -8.33 8.58 -3.14
N LEU A 117 -7.00 8.63 -3.01
CA LEU A 117 -6.32 9.03 -1.77
C LEU A 117 -6.64 10.48 -1.37
N GLU A 118 -6.67 11.39 -2.34
CA GLU A 118 -7.09 12.76 -2.11
C GLU A 118 -8.53 12.83 -1.59
N LYS A 119 -9.42 12.00 -2.13
CA LYS A 119 -10.80 11.98 -1.66
C LYS A 119 -10.92 11.56 -0.20
N PHE A 120 -10.19 10.54 0.22
CA PHE A 120 -10.17 10.13 1.63
C PHE A 120 -9.48 11.18 2.53
N ARG A 121 -8.48 11.90 2.01
CA ARG A 121 -7.84 13.03 2.70
C ARG A 121 -8.83 14.18 2.93
N GLU A 122 -9.64 14.54 1.93
CA GLU A 122 -10.70 15.55 2.05
C GLU A 122 -11.77 15.17 3.08
N ILE A 123 -12.16 13.89 3.13
CA ILE A 123 -13.08 13.35 4.15
C ILE A 123 -12.45 13.43 5.54
N GLY A 124 -11.12 13.45 5.61
CA GLY A 124 -10.36 13.38 6.86
C GLY A 124 -10.32 11.97 7.44
N ALA A 125 -10.58 10.93 6.64
CA ALA A 125 -10.44 9.56 7.10
C ALA A 125 -8.96 9.20 7.34
N LEU A 126 -8.71 8.20 8.19
CA LEU A 126 -7.39 7.57 8.28
C LEU A 126 -7.28 6.56 7.14
N ALA A 127 -6.30 6.71 6.26
CA ALA A 127 -6.11 5.80 5.12
C ALA A 127 -4.68 5.29 5.04
N ILE A 128 -4.53 3.99 4.80
CA ILE A 128 -3.26 3.35 4.49
C ILE A 128 -3.41 2.70 3.12
N ALA A 129 -2.52 3.06 2.20
CA ALA A 129 -2.48 2.49 0.87
C ALA A 129 -1.12 1.91 0.54
N THR A 130 -1.09 0.79 -0.17
CA THR A 130 0.15 0.23 -0.71
C THR A 130 0.29 0.62 -2.18
N THR A 131 1.53 0.77 -2.65
CA THR A 131 1.77 1.08 -4.06
C THR A 131 3.14 0.63 -4.53
N HIS A 132 3.23 0.39 -5.84
CA HIS A 132 4.50 0.29 -6.57
C HIS A 132 4.74 1.51 -7.49
N TYR A 133 3.78 2.44 -7.60
CA TYR A 133 3.87 3.60 -8.48
C TYR A 133 4.75 4.71 -7.89
N ASN A 134 5.80 5.10 -8.62
CA ASN A 134 6.67 6.22 -8.23
C ASN A 134 5.89 7.54 -8.09
N ARG A 135 4.87 7.77 -8.94
CA ARG A 135 4.00 8.96 -8.85
C ARG A 135 3.31 9.11 -7.48
N LEU A 136 2.97 8.00 -6.83
CA LEU A 136 2.34 8.03 -5.51
C LEU A 136 3.35 8.26 -4.38
N LYS A 137 4.59 7.78 -4.55
CA LYS A 137 5.70 8.11 -3.65
C LYS A 137 5.98 9.62 -3.66
N MET A 138 6.02 10.22 -4.86
CA MET A 138 6.18 11.67 -5.05
C MET A 138 5.00 12.46 -4.47
N TYR A 139 3.78 11.97 -4.66
CA TYR A 139 2.59 12.56 -4.06
C TYR A 139 2.68 12.61 -2.53
N ALA A 140 3.07 11.50 -1.90
CA ALA A 140 3.21 11.42 -0.46
C ALA A 140 4.37 12.26 0.10
N GLU A 141 5.41 12.51 -0.70
CA GLU A 141 6.52 13.38 -0.32
C GLU A 141 6.13 14.87 -0.34
N THR A 142 5.28 15.25 -1.28
CA THR A 142 5.01 16.67 -1.61
C THR A 142 3.69 17.20 -1.05
N THR A 143 2.83 16.33 -0.51
CA THR A 143 1.47 16.69 -0.11
C THR A 143 1.31 16.74 1.41
N PRO A 144 0.98 17.90 2.00
CA PRO A 144 0.65 17.99 3.41
C PRO A 144 -0.53 17.08 3.79
N GLY A 145 -0.39 16.35 4.91
CA GLY A 145 -1.38 15.37 5.33
C GLY A 145 -1.10 13.93 4.88
N VAL A 146 -0.10 13.75 4.02
CA VAL A 146 0.30 12.46 3.45
C VAL A 146 1.73 12.15 3.87
N ALA A 147 2.00 10.88 4.19
CA ALA A 147 3.32 10.42 4.58
C ALA A 147 3.72 9.19 3.77
N ASN A 148 5.01 9.12 3.44
CA ASN A 148 5.63 7.93 2.89
C ASN A 148 6.01 6.94 4.00
N ALA A 149 5.94 5.65 3.69
CA ALA A 149 6.67 4.62 4.39
C ALA A 149 7.16 3.54 3.41
N ALA A 150 8.27 2.89 3.78
CA ALA A 150 8.89 1.83 3.02
C ALA A 150 8.92 0.53 3.81
N MET A 151 8.51 -0.58 3.20
CA MET A 151 8.82 -1.89 3.74
C MET A 151 10.28 -2.23 3.44
N GLU A 152 11.08 -2.41 4.49
CA GLU A 152 12.48 -2.81 4.39
C GLU A 152 12.57 -4.26 3.90
N PHE A 153 13.40 -4.47 2.89
CA PHE A 153 13.61 -5.76 2.25
C PHE A 153 15.10 -6.04 2.21
N ASN A 154 15.51 -7.23 2.65
CA ASN A 154 16.92 -7.60 2.62
C ASN A 154 17.29 -8.07 1.21
N GLU A 155 17.95 -7.21 0.44
CA GLU A 155 18.38 -7.53 -0.94
C GLU A 155 19.43 -8.68 -0.99
N ILE A 156 20.12 -8.96 0.11
CA ILE A 156 21.12 -10.04 0.20
C ILE A 156 20.44 -11.39 0.37
N THR A 157 19.51 -11.52 1.33
CA THR A 157 18.82 -12.79 1.63
C THR A 157 17.55 -13.00 0.80
N LEU A 158 17.04 -11.95 0.14
CA LEU A 158 15.75 -11.91 -0.55
C LEU A 158 14.55 -12.16 0.38
N GLU A 159 14.69 -11.82 1.66
CA GLU A 159 13.63 -12.00 2.66
C GLU A 159 13.05 -10.65 3.12
N PRO A 160 11.73 -10.59 3.38
CA PRO A 160 11.14 -9.44 4.05
C PRO A 160 11.66 -9.34 5.49
N THR A 161 12.12 -8.16 5.88
CA THR A 161 12.49 -7.88 7.27
C THR A 161 11.27 -7.61 8.15
N TYR A 162 10.12 -7.35 7.51
CA TYR A 162 8.89 -6.87 8.14
C TYR A 162 9.07 -5.57 8.93
N ARG A 163 10.08 -4.77 8.61
CA ARG A 163 10.29 -3.45 9.22
C ARG A 163 9.71 -2.37 8.32
N LEU A 164 8.81 -1.57 8.88
CA LEU A 164 8.24 -0.39 8.23
C LEU A 164 9.08 0.84 8.59
N ILE A 165 9.66 1.51 7.58
CA ILE A 165 10.45 2.72 7.77
C ILE A 165 9.61 3.93 7.36
N HIS A 166 9.24 4.75 8.34
CA HIS A 166 8.44 5.97 8.13
C HIS A 166 9.27 7.08 7.49
N GLY A 167 8.62 7.90 6.66
CA GLY A 167 9.22 9.04 5.98
C GLY A 167 10.09 8.70 4.78
N LEU A 168 10.15 7.43 4.36
CA LEU A 168 10.94 7.01 3.20
C LEU A 168 10.07 6.34 2.14
N ALA A 169 10.35 6.67 0.88
CA ALA A 169 9.83 5.95 -0.27
C ALA A 169 10.69 4.71 -0.54
N GLY A 170 10.06 3.54 -0.63
CA GLY A 170 10.72 2.28 -0.92
C GLY A 170 11.06 2.14 -2.40
N ALA A 171 12.25 1.64 -2.71
CA ALA A 171 12.65 1.32 -4.06
C ALA A 171 11.94 0.05 -4.57
N SER A 172 11.59 0.04 -5.86
CA SER A 172 11.09 -1.14 -6.54
C SER A 172 12.24 -1.78 -7.33
N SER A 173 12.94 -2.77 -6.77
CA SER A 173 14.15 -3.36 -7.39
C SER A 173 13.90 -4.72 -8.06
N GLY A 174 12.95 -4.76 -9.01
CA GLY A 174 12.60 -6.00 -9.71
C GLY A 174 13.77 -6.65 -10.46
N LEU A 175 14.58 -5.84 -11.16
CA LEU A 175 15.75 -6.35 -11.90
C LEU A 175 16.88 -6.83 -10.99
N LYS A 176 17.13 -6.17 -9.85
CA LYS A 176 18.12 -6.66 -8.87
C LYS A 176 17.70 -7.99 -8.26
N ILE A 177 16.40 -8.17 -8.00
CA ILE A 177 15.87 -9.45 -7.53
C ILE A 177 16.07 -10.52 -8.61
N ALA A 178 15.77 -10.22 -9.88
CA ALA A 178 16.00 -11.14 -10.98
C ALA A 178 17.48 -11.53 -11.15
N GLU A 179 18.40 -10.58 -10.99
CA GLU A 179 19.84 -10.83 -10.96
C GLU A 179 20.24 -11.79 -9.82
N ARG A 180 19.71 -11.54 -8.62
CA ARG A 180 19.97 -12.38 -7.45
C ARG A 180 19.42 -13.81 -7.60
N LEU A 181 18.29 -13.95 -8.30
CA LEU A 181 17.70 -15.23 -8.71
C LEU A 181 18.43 -15.89 -9.90
N GLN A 182 19.57 -15.34 -10.31
CA GLN A 182 20.44 -15.87 -11.37
C GLN A 182 19.76 -15.92 -12.74
N LEU A 183 18.89 -14.94 -13.04
CA LEU A 183 18.39 -14.76 -14.40
C LEU A 183 19.60 -14.57 -15.35
N PRO A 184 19.64 -15.23 -16.53
CA PRO A 184 20.79 -15.14 -17.41
C PRO A 184 21.15 -13.70 -17.75
N ARG A 185 22.44 -13.37 -17.61
CA ARG A 185 22.97 -12.02 -17.81
C ARG A 185 22.56 -11.36 -19.15
N PRO A 186 22.54 -12.06 -20.30
CA PRO A 186 22.07 -11.47 -21.55
C PRO A 186 20.59 -11.00 -21.49
N VAL A 187 19.74 -11.68 -20.71
CA VAL A 187 18.34 -11.30 -20.51
C VAL A 187 18.24 -10.07 -19.62
N LEU A 188 19.03 -10.00 -18.54
CA LEU A 188 19.08 -8.82 -17.67
C LEU A 188 19.60 -7.58 -18.42
N GLU A 189 20.66 -7.73 -19.20
CA GLU A 189 21.21 -6.65 -20.02
C GLU A 189 20.19 -6.14 -21.04
N SER A 190 19.44 -7.04 -21.68
CA SER A 190 18.34 -6.68 -22.57
C SER A 190 17.22 -5.95 -21.82
N ALA A 191 16.82 -6.44 -20.64
CA ALA A 191 15.77 -5.83 -19.83
C ALA A 191 16.14 -4.42 -19.35
N ILE A 192 17.39 -4.21 -18.93
CA ILE A 192 17.91 -2.88 -18.58
C ILE A 192 17.86 -1.95 -19.81
N GLY A 193 18.17 -2.46 -21.00
CA GLY A 193 18.08 -1.70 -22.25
C GLY A 193 16.67 -1.32 -22.69
N TYR A 194 15.62 -1.92 -22.11
CA TYR A 194 14.22 -1.59 -22.37
C TYR A 194 13.61 -0.62 -21.35
N LEU A 195 14.30 -0.29 -20.26
CA LEU A 195 13.82 0.70 -19.31
C LEU A 195 13.82 2.08 -19.94
N ASP A 196 12.69 2.77 -19.88
CA ASP A 196 12.61 4.17 -20.29
C ASP A 196 13.34 5.04 -19.26
N THR A 197 13.78 6.24 -19.64
CA THR A 197 14.43 7.17 -18.68
C THR A 197 13.55 7.53 -17.49
N ALA A 198 12.23 7.43 -17.62
CA ALA A 198 11.27 7.62 -16.54
C ALA A 198 11.18 6.45 -15.54
N ASP A 199 11.71 5.26 -15.88
CA ASP A 199 11.70 4.05 -15.04
C ASP A 199 13.01 3.86 -14.25
N LEU A 200 14.00 4.73 -14.48
CA LEU A 200 15.33 4.68 -13.86
C LEU A 200 15.50 5.60 -12.64
N GLU A 201 14.53 6.48 -12.36
CA GLU A 201 14.48 7.39 -11.18
C GLU A 201 13.49 6.88 -10.10
#